data_AF-A0A7J2R6F3-F1
#
_entry.id   AF-A0A7J2R6F3-F1
#
_cell.length_a   1.000
_cell.length_b   1.000
_cell.length_c   1.000
_cell.angle_alpha   90.00
_cell.angle_beta   90.00
_cell.angle_gamma   90.00
#
_symmetry.space_group_name_H-M   'P 1'
#
loop_
_entity.id
_entity.type
_entity.pdbx_description
1 polymer ?
#
loop_
_entity_poly.entity_id
_entity_poly.type
_entity_poly.pdbx_seq_one_letter_code
_entity_poly.pdbx_strand_id
1 'polypeptide(L)'
;AIHTGGRSMEILNLRHKDIDIERSTINFAIVKQRAAKKKFMASGRSRGFFVASNFIKEYKSFVRGKRINPEAYIFLNNEKLPKNYNTLNNQARRPHFIAKFVGYSQLFKRKLQKTDIEDWYNFSLHNLRKTYGMWIRTFNIEMPELCYRMGHDIDTYIAHYGSSLIFTPDEKRKISKIMGDVK
;
A
#
# COMPACT_ATOMS: atom_id res chain seq x y z
N ALA A 1 -2.78 -2.76 -0.08
CA ALA A 1 -1.84 -2.61 1.05
C ALA A 1 -0.86 -3.76 1.08
N ILE A 2 -1.33 -5.02 1.14
CA ILE A 2 -0.46 -6.20 1.22
C ILE A 2 0.43 -6.41 -0.01
N HIS A 3 0.05 -5.91 -1.19
CA HIS A 3 0.88 -6.00 -2.41
C HIS A 3 1.79 -4.80 -2.69
N THR A 4 1.58 -3.69 -1.98
CA THR A 4 2.17 -2.40 -2.37
C THR A 4 2.91 -1.72 -1.23
N GLY A 5 2.71 -2.17 0.02
CA GLY A 5 3.28 -1.51 1.19
C GLY A 5 2.77 -0.10 1.43
N GLY A 6 1.84 0.46 0.62
CA GLY A 6 1.35 1.83 0.80
C GLY A 6 0.67 2.04 2.16
N ARG A 7 0.82 3.24 2.74
CA ARG A 7 0.02 3.64 3.91
C ARG A 7 -1.44 3.79 3.47
N SER A 8 -2.38 3.53 4.38
CA SER A 8 -3.81 3.60 4.03
C SER A 8 -4.21 4.94 3.41
N MET A 9 -3.69 6.06 3.91
CA MET A 9 -3.96 7.37 3.33
C MET A 9 -3.46 7.50 1.89
N GLU A 10 -2.26 6.97 1.60
CA GLU A 10 -1.66 7.02 0.27
C GLU A 10 -2.45 6.13 -0.70
N ILE A 11 -2.86 4.94 -0.24
CA ILE A 11 -3.68 4.01 -1.03
C ILE A 11 -5.05 4.61 -1.35
N LEU A 12 -5.72 5.22 -0.37
CA LEU A 12 -7.03 5.84 -0.57
C LEU A 12 -6.98 7.01 -1.57
N ASN A 13 -5.79 7.58 -1.79
CA ASN A 13 -5.53 8.67 -2.72
C ASN A 13 -4.97 8.21 -4.07
N LEU A 14 -5.01 6.91 -4.39
CA LEU A 14 -4.64 6.42 -5.72
C LEU A 14 -5.70 6.76 -6.74
N ARG A 15 -5.27 7.22 -7.91
CA ARG A 15 -6.07 7.32 -9.13
C ARG A 15 -5.80 6.15 -10.05
N HIS A 16 -6.67 5.95 -11.02
CA HIS A 16 -6.51 4.87 -11.99
C HIS A 16 -5.21 4.98 -12.82
N LYS A 17 -4.81 6.21 -13.20
CA LYS A 17 -3.54 6.46 -13.91
C LYS A 17 -2.29 6.16 -13.09
N ASP A 18 -2.42 6.04 -11.78
CA ASP A 18 -1.30 5.75 -10.89
C ASP A 18 -0.93 4.25 -10.91
N ILE A 19 -1.69 3.42 -11.64
CA ILE A 19 -1.42 1.99 -11.84
C ILE A 19 -1.22 1.72 -13.34
N ASP A 20 0.01 1.34 -13.70
CA ASP A 20 0.35 0.92 -15.06
C ASP A 20 0.27 -0.61 -15.15
N ILE A 21 -0.74 -1.09 -15.87
CA ILE A 21 -1.02 -2.51 -16.02
C ILE A 21 0.02 -3.21 -16.90
N GLU A 22 0.53 -2.52 -17.92
CA GLU A 22 1.47 -3.08 -18.90
C GLU A 22 2.86 -3.21 -18.27
N ARG A 23 3.32 -2.14 -17.61
CA ARG A 23 4.61 -2.12 -16.93
C ARG A 23 4.57 -2.81 -15.57
N SER A 24 3.37 -3.13 -15.06
CA SER A 24 3.18 -3.67 -13.71
C SER A 24 3.75 -2.76 -12.63
N THR A 25 3.44 -1.47 -12.70
CA THR A 25 3.92 -0.48 -11.73
C THR A 25 2.78 0.23 -11.00
N ILE A 26 3.10 0.74 -9.82
CA ILE A 26 2.24 1.65 -9.07
C ILE A 26 3.03 2.93 -8.75
N ASN A 27 2.36 4.08 -8.76
CA ASN A 27 2.92 5.36 -8.36
C ASN A 27 2.11 6.00 -7.23
N PHE A 28 2.72 6.16 -6.06
CA PHE A 28 2.14 6.95 -4.98
C PHE A 28 2.51 8.42 -5.17
N ALA A 29 1.62 9.20 -5.78
CA ALA A 29 1.79 10.65 -5.97
C ALA A 29 1.57 11.47 -4.68
N ILE A 30 0.84 10.91 -3.70
CA ILE A 30 0.57 11.55 -2.41
C ILE A 30 1.26 10.73 -1.34
N VAL A 31 2.32 11.29 -0.76
CA VAL A 31 3.16 10.63 0.25
C VAL A 31 3.14 11.41 1.56
N LYS A 32 3.05 10.69 2.69
CA LYS A 32 3.19 11.32 4.01
C LYS A 32 4.67 11.64 4.27
N GLN A 33 5.01 12.93 4.29
CA GLN A 33 6.29 13.40 4.81
C GLN A 33 6.21 13.51 6.34
N ARG A 34 7.15 12.90 7.07
CA ARG A 34 7.32 13.14 8.52
C ARG A 34 8.28 14.32 8.69
N ALA A 35 7.88 15.32 9.48
CA ALA A 35 8.64 16.56 9.71
C ALA A 35 10.07 16.34 10.25
N ALA A 36 10.30 15.24 10.99
CA ALA A 36 11.58 14.94 11.63
C ALA A 36 12.71 14.49 10.67
N LYS A 37 12.47 14.36 9.36
CA LYS A 37 13.45 13.80 8.40
C LYS A 37 13.79 14.72 7.24
N LYS A 38 13.84 16.04 7.49
CA LYS A 38 14.32 17.03 6.49
C LYS A 38 15.74 16.73 5.94
N LYS A 39 16.53 15.87 6.62
CA LYS A 39 17.88 15.46 6.21
C LYS A 39 17.97 14.10 5.51
N PHE A 40 16.88 13.33 5.41
CA PHE A 40 16.93 12.01 4.76
C PHE A 40 16.61 12.15 3.27
N MET A 41 17.36 11.47 2.40
CA MET A 41 17.17 11.43 0.94
C MET A 41 15.85 10.76 0.50
N ALA A 42 14.82 10.71 1.34
CA ALA A 42 13.45 10.48 0.92
C ALA A 42 12.84 11.80 0.40
N SER A 43 13.51 12.43 -0.57
CA SER A 43 13.13 13.70 -1.18
C SER A 43 11.97 13.59 -2.18
N GLY A 44 11.49 12.37 -2.44
CA GLY A 44 10.39 12.12 -3.37
C GLY A 44 9.06 12.68 -2.88
N ARG A 45 8.50 13.65 -3.61
CA ARG A 45 7.06 14.00 -3.53
C ARG A 45 6.16 12.83 -3.95
N SER A 46 6.74 11.85 -4.64
CA SER A 46 6.11 10.64 -5.17
C SER A 46 7.06 9.45 -5.09
N ARG A 47 6.53 8.23 -5.22
CA ARG A 47 7.33 7.01 -5.36
C ARG A 47 6.64 6.00 -6.26
N GLY A 48 7.37 5.47 -7.24
CA GLY A 48 6.87 4.52 -8.22
C GLY A 48 7.75 3.27 -8.28
N PHE A 49 7.14 2.10 -8.30
CA PHE A 49 7.87 0.83 -8.31
C PHE A 49 7.05 -0.30 -8.92
N PHE A 50 7.73 -1.38 -9.29
CA PHE A 50 7.09 -2.61 -9.75
C PHE A 50 6.30 -3.29 -8.64
N VAL A 51 5.12 -3.78 -8.99
CA VAL A 51 4.22 -4.47 -8.07
C VAL A 51 4.10 -5.93 -8.43
N ALA A 52 3.69 -6.71 -7.43
CA ALA A 52 3.54 -8.14 -7.57
C ALA A 52 2.46 -8.50 -8.62
N SER A 53 2.66 -9.56 -9.39
CA SER A 53 1.77 -9.92 -10.51
C SER A 53 0.32 -10.10 -10.09
N ASN A 54 0.07 -10.61 -8.88
CA ASN A 54 -1.31 -10.81 -8.41
C ASN A 54 -2.03 -9.50 -8.13
N PHE A 55 -1.32 -8.44 -7.75
CA PHE A 55 -1.93 -7.11 -7.67
C PHE A 55 -2.46 -6.65 -9.03
N ILE A 56 -1.69 -6.87 -10.10
CA ILE A 56 -2.13 -6.51 -11.45
C ILE A 56 -3.31 -7.38 -11.89
N LYS A 57 -3.31 -8.68 -11.56
CA LYS A 57 -4.46 -9.57 -11.83
C LYS A 57 -5.72 -9.10 -11.10
N GLU A 58 -5.62 -8.78 -9.81
CA GLU A 58 -6.73 -8.26 -9.01
C GLU A 58 -7.25 -6.94 -9.55
N TYR A 59 -6.35 -6.01 -9.90
CA TYR A 59 -6.73 -4.72 -10.45
C TYR A 59 -7.38 -4.85 -11.83
N LYS A 60 -6.84 -5.67 -12.74
CA LYS A 60 -7.46 -6.00 -14.04
C LYS A 60 -8.88 -6.53 -13.83
N SER A 61 -9.06 -7.47 -12.91
CA SER A 61 -10.38 -8.02 -12.57
C SER A 61 -11.33 -6.93 -12.02
N PHE A 62 -10.83 -6.04 -11.18
CA PHE A 62 -11.60 -4.95 -10.59
C PHE A 62 -12.12 -3.95 -11.63
N VAL A 63 -11.33 -3.63 -12.67
CA VAL A 63 -11.71 -2.68 -13.73
C VAL A 63 -12.37 -3.32 -14.95
N ARG A 64 -12.42 -4.66 -15.02
CA ARG A 64 -12.98 -5.40 -16.16
C ARG A 64 -14.42 -4.98 -16.43
N GLY A 65 -14.71 -4.67 -17.69
CA GLY A 65 -16.04 -4.25 -18.14
C GLY A 65 -16.45 -2.84 -17.72
N LYS A 66 -15.54 -2.03 -17.15
CA LYS A 66 -15.82 -0.66 -16.73
C LYS A 66 -15.09 0.33 -17.63
N ARG A 67 -15.77 1.41 -18.01
CA ARG A 67 -15.11 2.59 -18.60
C ARG A 67 -14.45 3.37 -17.47
N ILE A 68 -13.12 3.34 -17.43
CA ILE A 68 -12.33 3.99 -16.38
C ILE A 68 -11.92 5.39 -16.81
N ASN A 69 -12.16 6.39 -15.96
CA ASN A 69 -11.52 7.70 -16.07
C ASN A 69 -10.13 7.63 -15.39
N PRO A 70 -9.02 7.81 -16.11
CA PRO A 70 -7.67 7.73 -15.54
C PRO A 70 -7.42 8.71 -14.38
N GLU A 71 -8.07 9.88 -14.39
CA GLU A 71 -7.91 10.91 -13.35
C GLU A 71 -8.77 10.65 -12.11
N ALA A 72 -9.72 9.71 -12.18
CA ALA A 72 -10.60 9.40 -11.06
C ALA A 72 -9.86 8.64 -9.97
N TYR A 73 -10.13 9.03 -8.72
CA TYR A 73 -9.70 8.30 -7.52
C TYR A 73 -10.42 6.97 -7.41
N ILE A 74 -9.66 5.91 -7.12
CA ILE A 74 -10.16 4.53 -7.11
C ILE A 74 -11.12 4.28 -5.92
N PHE A 75 -10.82 4.87 -4.76
CA PHE A 75 -11.51 4.56 -3.50
C PHE A 75 -12.38 5.69 -2.95
N LEU A 76 -12.28 6.89 -3.53
CA LEU A 76 -13.00 8.08 -3.08
C LEU A 76 -14.24 8.31 -3.95
N ASN A 77 -15.20 9.07 -3.42
CA ASN A 77 -16.32 9.53 -4.23
C ASN A 77 -15.89 10.78 -5.01
N ASN A 78 -15.58 10.59 -6.30
CA ASN A 78 -15.09 11.64 -7.19
C ASN A 78 -16.04 12.83 -7.35
N GLU A 79 -17.35 12.63 -7.23
CA GLU A 79 -18.37 13.69 -7.36
C GLU A 79 -18.41 14.60 -6.12
N LYS A 80 -18.02 14.07 -4.96
CA LYS A 80 -18.02 14.79 -3.68
C LYS A 80 -16.67 15.44 -3.35
N LEU A 81 -15.66 15.27 -4.21
CA LEU A 81 -14.36 15.89 -4.00
C LEU A 81 -14.40 17.37 -4.42
N PRO A 82 -13.79 18.28 -3.64
CA PRO A 82 -13.69 19.67 -4.04
C PRO A 82 -12.80 19.81 -5.27
N LYS A 83 -13.06 20.80 -6.13
CA LYS A 83 -12.29 21.02 -7.38
C LYS A 83 -10.78 21.19 -7.13
N ASN A 84 -10.41 21.75 -5.99
CA ASN A 84 -9.02 21.96 -5.57
C ASN A 84 -8.43 20.79 -4.76
N TYR A 85 -9.06 19.61 -4.71
CA TYR A 85 -8.59 18.48 -3.88
C TYR A 85 -7.11 18.11 -4.10
N ASN A 86 -6.66 18.20 -5.35
CA ASN A 86 -5.29 17.91 -5.75
C ASN A 86 -4.26 18.90 -5.16
N THR A 87 -4.66 20.11 -4.79
CA THR A 87 -3.76 21.12 -4.20
C THR A 87 -3.84 21.17 -2.68
N LEU A 88 -4.80 20.46 -2.07
CA LEU A 88 -4.93 20.38 -0.62
C LEU A 88 -3.71 19.71 0.03
N ASN A 89 -3.33 20.21 1.21
CA ASN A 89 -2.35 19.55 2.07
C ASN A 89 -2.95 18.28 2.72
N ASN A 90 -2.08 17.47 3.35
CA ASN A 90 -2.50 16.19 3.96
C ASN A 90 -3.55 16.33 5.07
N GLN A 91 -3.54 17.44 5.82
CA GLN A 91 -4.50 17.69 6.89
C GLN A 91 -5.88 18.02 6.31
N ALA A 92 -5.92 18.90 5.30
CA ALA A 92 -7.14 19.28 4.58
C ALA A 92 -7.73 18.14 3.76
N ARG A 93 -6.94 17.16 3.30
CA ARG A 93 -7.46 15.96 2.62
C ARG A 93 -8.16 14.98 3.54
N ARG A 94 -7.80 14.97 4.84
CA ARG A 94 -8.27 13.96 5.81
C ARG A 94 -9.79 13.81 5.88
N PRO A 95 -10.59 14.88 5.95
CA PRO A 95 -12.05 14.75 6.01
C PRO A 95 -12.64 13.99 4.81
N HIS A 96 -12.01 14.05 3.64
CA HIS A 96 -12.52 13.44 2.41
C HIS A 96 -12.30 11.92 2.33
N PHE A 97 -11.35 11.37 3.10
CA PHE A 97 -11.05 9.94 3.10
C PHE A 97 -11.27 9.25 4.45
N ILE A 98 -11.51 9.98 5.54
CA ILE A 98 -11.61 9.39 6.88
C ILE A 98 -12.74 8.36 7.00
N ALA A 99 -13.92 8.66 6.44
CA ALA A 99 -15.05 7.73 6.45
C ALA A 99 -14.71 6.44 5.69
N LYS A 100 -14.01 6.55 4.55
CA LYS A 100 -13.53 5.39 3.79
C LYS A 100 -12.49 4.59 4.59
N PHE A 101 -11.55 5.27 5.24
CA PHE A 101 -10.56 4.62 6.11
C PHE A 101 -11.23 3.81 7.22
N VAL A 102 -12.21 4.40 7.93
CA VAL A 102 -12.98 3.70 8.98
C VAL A 102 -13.73 2.50 8.39
N GLY A 103 -14.40 2.68 7.24
CA GLY A 103 -15.11 1.60 6.55
C GLY A 103 -14.20 0.42 6.20
N TYR A 104 -13.03 0.68 5.62
CA TYR A 104 -12.06 -0.38 5.32
C TYR A 104 -11.47 -1.02 6.58
N SER A 105 -11.25 -0.25 7.64
CA SER A 105 -10.79 -0.80 8.92
C SER A 105 -11.81 -1.78 9.51
N GLN A 106 -13.09 -1.42 9.49
CA GLN A 106 -14.17 -2.30 9.96
C GLN A 106 -14.34 -3.53 9.07
N LEU A 107 -14.24 -3.37 7.75
CA LEU A 107 -14.28 -4.50 6.82
C LEU A 107 -13.13 -5.48 7.09
N PHE A 108 -11.93 -4.97 7.32
CA PHE A 108 -10.77 -5.79 7.64
C PHE A 108 -10.97 -6.58 8.95
N LYS A 109 -11.45 -5.92 9.99
CA LYS A 109 -11.80 -6.57 11.27
C LYS A 109 -12.82 -7.70 11.10
N ARG A 110 -13.92 -7.43 10.39
CA ARG A 110 -14.96 -8.43 10.10
C ARG A 110 -14.43 -9.62 9.30
N LYS A 111 -13.42 -9.42 8.45
CA LYS A 111 -12.77 -10.52 7.73
C LYS A 111 -11.88 -11.34 8.65
N LEU A 112 -11.08 -10.71 9.51
CA LEU A 112 -10.24 -11.42 10.46
C LEU A 112 -11.03 -12.20 11.53
N GLN A 113 -12.18 -11.68 11.97
CA GLN A 113 -13.08 -12.39 12.89
C GLN A 113 -13.56 -13.75 12.34
N LYS A 114 -13.53 -13.93 11.01
CA LYS A 114 -13.92 -15.18 10.33
C LYS A 114 -12.72 -16.11 10.06
N THR A 115 -11.58 -15.83 10.67
CA THR A 115 -10.36 -16.63 10.57
C THR A 115 -10.02 -17.21 11.93
N ASP A 116 -9.10 -18.17 11.97
CA ASP A 116 -8.65 -18.81 13.22
C ASP A 116 -7.61 -17.97 13.98
N ILE A 117 -7.55 -16.65 13.72
CA ILE A 117 -6.65 -15.73 14.44
C ILE A 117 -7.35 -15.29 15.73
N GLU A 118 -6.89 -15.83 16.87
CA GLU A 118 -7.50 -15.57 18.19
C GLU A 118 -7.56 -14.07 18.53
N ASP A 119 -6.47 -13.35 18.34
CA ASP A 119 -6.31 -11.96 18.73
C ASP A 119 -6.60 -10.98 17.57
N TRP A 120 -7.50 -11.35 16.65
CA TRP A 120 -7.88 -10.55 15.48
C TRP A 120 -8.25 -9.09 15.80
N TYR A 121 -8.75 -8.83 17.01
CA TYR A 121 -9.10 -7.49 17.51
C TYR A 121 -7.88 -6.59 17.78
N ASN A 122 -6.65 -7.11 17.75
CA ASN A 122 -5.41 -6.31 17.81
C ASN A 122 -4.92 -5.83 16.42
N PHE A 123 -5.44 -6.40 15.32
CA PHE A 123 -4.95 -6.09 13.98
C PHE A 123 -5.56 -4.82 13.37
N SER A 124 -4.76 -3.98 12.74
CA SER A 124 -5.21 -2.78 12.02
C SER A 124 -4.81 -2.84 10.55
N LEU A 125 -5.33 -1.92 9.72
CA LEU A 125 -4.87 -1.78 8.33
C LEU A 125 -3.35 -1.56 8.23
N HIS A 126 -2.70 -1.04 9.27
CA HIS A 126 -1.24 -0.89 9.30
C HIS A 126 -0.52 -2.25 9.34
N ASN A 127 -1.12 -3.28 9.94
CA ASN A 127 -0.55 -4.63 9.97
C ASN A 127 -0.37 -5.19 8.55
N LEU A 128 -1.29 -4.96 7.61
CA LEU A 128 -1.13 -5.35 6.21
C LEU A 128 0.13 -4.76 5.57
N ARG A 129 0.45 -3.50 5.90
CA ARG A 129 1.68 -2.85 5.46
C ARG A 129 2.91 -3.45 6.14
N LYS A 130 2.81 -3.85 7.41
CA LYS A 130 3.90 -4.54 8.09
C LYS A 130 4.19 -5.91 7.49
N THR A 131 3.13 -6.67 7.21
CA THR A 131 3.20 -7.94 6.50
C THR A 131 3.89 -7.79 5.15
N TYR A 132 3.52 -6.79 4.34
CA TYR A 132 4.23 -6.50 3.08
C TYR A 132 5.73 -6.28 3.29
N GLY A 133 6.11 -5.44 4.27
CA GLY A 133 7.51 -5.16 4.57
C GLY A 133 8.33 -6.40 4.91
N MET A 134 7.74 -7.34 5.65
CA MET A 134 8.38 -8.62 5.98
C MET A 134 8.42 -9.57 4.77
N TRP A 135 7.31 -9.69 4.05
CA TRP A 135 7.16 -10.65 2.96
C TRP A 135 8.00 -10.30 1.74
N ILE A 136 8.10 -9.01 1.39
CA ILE A 136 8.80 -8.58 0.18
C ILE A 136 10.30 -8.93 0.19
N ARG A 137 10.90 -9.01 1.38
CA ARG A 137 12.28 -9.48 1.55
C ARG A 137 12.48 -10.96 1.21
N THR A 138 11.41 -11.76 1.16
CA THR A 138 11.50 -13.16 0.73
C THR A 138 11.77 -13.30 -0.77
N PHE A 139 11.58 -12.22 -1.54
CA PHE A 139 11.81 -12.15 -2.98
C PHE A 139 13.17 -11.53 -3.34
N ASN A 140 14.14 -11.58 -2.43
CA ASN A 140 15.49 -11.00 -2.62
C ASN A 140 15.48 -9.51 -3.01
N ILE A 141 14.44 -8.77 -2.63
CA ILE A 141 14.42 -7.31 -2.81
C ILE A 141 15.39 -6.68 -1.82
N GLU A 142 16.33 -5.91 -2.35
CA GLU A 142 17.35 -5.20 -1.60
C GLU A 142 16.75 -4.22 -0.59
N MET A 143 17.44 -4.03 0.53
CA MET A 143 16.94 -3.20 1.64
C MET A 143 16.67 -1.73 1.23
N PRO A 144 17.51 -1.07 0.41
CA PRO A 144 17.24 0.29 -0.06
C PRO A 144 15.97 0.37 -0.90
N GLU A 145 15.74 -0.59 -1.80
CA GLU A 145 14.52 -0.64 -2.62
C GLU A 145 13.29 -0.85 -1.74
N LEU A 146 13.36 -1.73 -0.73
CA LEU A 146 12.29 -1.89 0.23
C LEU A 146 11.99 -0.60 1.01
N CYS A 147 13.03 0.06 1.51
CA CYS A 147 12.90 1.34 2.20
C CYS A 147 12.24 2.40 1.29
N TYR A 148 12.62 2.42 0.01
CA TYR A 148 12.00 3.26 -1.01
C TYR A 148 10.52 2.93 -1.21
N ARG A 149 10.15 1.67 -1.46
CA ARG A 149 8.74 1.23 -1.66
C ARG A 149 7.87 1.59 -0.46
N MET A 150 8.41 1.42 0.75
CA MET A 150 7.73 1.76 1.99
C MET A 150 7.72 3.27 2.26
N GLY A 151 8.71 4.03 1.79
CA GLY A 151 8.93 5.40 2.22
C GLY A 151 9.35 5.45 3.70
N HIS A 152 10.35 4.65 4.05
CA HIS A 152 11.04 4.63 5.35
C HIS A 152 12.53 4.94 5.14
N ASP A 153 13.20 5.37 6.21
CA ASP A 153 14.65 5.19 6.29
C ASP A 153 14.96 3.79 6.86
N ILE A 154 16.24 3.43 6.77
CA ILE A 154 16.76 2.14 7.23
C ILE A 154 16.47 1.96 8.73
N ASP A 155 16.71 2.97 9.56
CA ASP A 155 16.49 2.90 11.00
C ASP A 155 15.03 2.60 11.36
N THR A 156 14.08 3.30 10.72
CA THR A 156 12.65 3.05 10.92
C THR A 156 12.24 1.68 10.40
N TYR A 157 12.91 1.18 9.37
CA TYR A 157 12.64 -0.15 8.86
C TYR A 157 13.10 -1.21 9.87
N ILE A 158 14.36 -1.16 10.31
CA ILE A 158 14.96 -2.11 11.25
C ILE A 158 14.16 -2.15 12.57
N ALA A 159 13.77 -1.00 13.09
CA ALA A 159 13.02 -0.91 14.36
C ALA A 159 11.61 -1.52 14.32
N HIS A 160 11.04 -1.76 13.13
CA HIS A 160 9.62 -2.13 12.98
C HIS A 160 9.33 -3.37 12.14
N TYR A 161 10.31 -3.85 11.36
CA TYR A 161 10.15 -4.98 10.45
C TYR A 161 11.27 -5.98 10.71
N GLY A 162 10.96 -6.91 11.62
CA GLY A 162 11.86 -7.97 12.05
C GLY A 162 12.19 -8.95 10.92
N SER A 163 13.43 -9.41 10.97
CA SER A 163 14.12 -10.40 10.11
C SER A 163 13.21 -11.24 9.21
N SER A 164 13.27 -10.97 7.91
CA SER A 164 12.66 -11.79 6.85
C SER A 164 13.25 -13.21 6.72
N LEU A 165 14.33 -13.50 7.46
CA LEU A 165 15.00 -14.79 7.46
C LEU A 165 14.25 -15.85 8.27
N ILE A 166 13.21 -15.46 9.02
CA ILE A 166 12.42 -16.38 9.84
C ILE A 166 11.51 -17.31 9.02
N PHE A 167 11.23 -16.98 7.75
CA PHE A 167 10.31 -17.78 6.94
C PHE A 167 10.97 -19.05 6.41
N THR A 168 10.33 -20.18 6.68
CA THR A 168 10.66 -21.48 6.09
C THR A 168 10.45 -21.49 4.57
N PRO A 169 11.07 -22.42 3.82
CA PRO A 169 10.82 -22.57 2.38
C PRO A 169 9.33 -22.71 2.05
N ASP A 170 8.58 -23.45 2.87
CA ASP A 170 7.15 -23.69 2.70
C ASP A 170 6.33 -22.41 2.86
N GLU A 171 6.66 -21.59 3.85
CA GLU A 171 6.03 -20.27 4.05
C GLU A 171 6.38 -19.31 2.90
N LYS A 172 7.63 -19.30 2.43
CA LYS A 172 8.03 -18.51 1.25
C LYS A 172 7.23 -18.90 0.01
N ARG A 173 6.93 -20.18 -0.20
CA ARG A 173 6.04 -20.64 -1.29
C ARG A 173 4.61 -20.13 -1.12
N LYS A 174 4.06 -20.16 0.10
CA LYS A 174 2.71 -19.60 0.39
C LYS A 174 2.68 -18.09 0.15
N ILE A 175 3.70 -17.35 0.59
CA ILE A 175 3.85 -15.91 0.36
C ILE A 175 3.92 -15.62 -1.15
N SER A 176 4.72 -16.38 -1.89
CA SER A 176 4.85 -16.26 -3.34
C SER A 176 3.52 -16.54 -4.06
N LYS A 177 2.72 -17.50 -3.58
CA LYS A 177 1.38 -17.74 -4.12
C LYS A 177 0.43 -16.55 -3.92
N ILE A 178 0.51 -15.89 -2.77
CA ILE A 178 -0.31 -14.71 -2.46
C ILE A 178 0.15 -13.51 -3.29
N MET A 179 1.43 -13.18 -3.25
CA MET A 179 1.99 -12.01 -3.94
C MET A 179 2.00 -12.18 -5.46
N GLY A 180 2.24 -13.40 -5.94
CA GLY A 180 2.65 -13.67 -7.31
C GLY A 180 4.11 -13.29 -7.53
N ASP A 181 4.47 -13.10 -8.79
CA ASP A 181 5.84 -12.74 -9.16
C ASP A 181 6.10 -11.28 -8.79
N VAL A 182 7.17 -11.05 -8.03
CA VAL A 182 7.65 -9.71 -7.67
C VAL A 182 8.87 -9.42 -8.52
N LYS A 183 8.79 -8.36 -9.33
CA LYS A 183 9.93 -7.83 -10.09
C LYS A 183 10.74 -6.83 -9.26
#